data_AF-A0A961BUZ4-F1
#
_entry.id   AF-A0A961BUZ4-F1
#
_cell.length_a   1.000
_cell.length_b   1.000
_cell.length_c   1.000
_cell.angle_alpha   90.00
_cell.angle_beta   90.00
_cell.angle_gamma   90.00
#
_symmetry.space_group_name_H-M   'P 1'
#
loop_
_entity.id
_entity.type
_entity.pdbx_description
1 polymer ?
#
loop_
_entity_poly.entity_id
_entity_poly.type
_entity_poly.pdbx_seq_one_letter_code
_entity_poly.pdbx_strand_id
1 'polypeptide(L)'
;AYNLSRFSEPVLISTNVQITVLLASCDAVYEGKDFGYYNWDCVYEHPMEDAADDSVREMERGRIARAYIADHLGRLPIVTAAKIGRFLNLYMVGDTEERSALQEGMGWVFARTAQYYTWLVAPFAVAGAVWVRRQRRPLSPLLAPMIVPVLIVAVLIPLPRFRVGFDVMLAVLGGIAVMWAWTTWQARRATDVGSGERHDATPEPSAV
;
A
#
# COMPACT_ATOMS: atom_id res chain seq x y z
N ALA A 1 17.08 29.50 -8.77
CA ALA A 1 16.09 29.81 -7.73
C ALA A 1 14.86 30.54 -8.29
N TYR A 2 14.35 30.16 -9.46
CA TYR A 2 13.32 30.92 -10.18
C TYR A 2 11.94 30.91 -9.48
N ASN A 3 11.50 29.76 -8.96
CA ASN A 3 10.21 29.63 -8.28
C ASN A 3 10.20 30.28 -6.88
N LEU A 4 11.29 30.19 -6.13
CA LEU A 4 11.37 30.68 -4.74
C LEU A 4 11.37 32.21 -4.62
N SER A 5 11.64 32.94 -5.70
CA SER A 5 11.77 34.40 -5.68
C SER A 5 10.61 35.14 -6.31
N ARG A 6 9.62 34.44 -6.88
CA ARG A 6 8.52 35.04 -7.67
C ARG A 6 7.16 34.98 -6.97
N PHE A 7 6.95 33.95 -6.16
CA PHE A 7 5.71 33.80 -5.38
C PHE A 7 5.85 34.48 -4.03
N SER A 8 4.77 35.08 -3.54
CA SER A 8 4.70 35.57 -2.16
C SER A 8 4.81 34.43 -1.16
N GLU A 9 4.27 33.25 -1.52
CA GLU A 9 4.33 32.03 -0.71
C GLU A 9 5.23 30.98 -1.38
N PRO A 10 6.43 30.68 -0.83
CA PRO A 10 7.35 29.73 -1.46
C PRO A 10 6.82 28.30 -1.46
N VAL A 11 6.67 27.71 -2.65
CA VAL A 11 6.32 26.30 -2.83
C VAL A 11 7.60 25.48 -3.04
N LEU A 12 7.88 24.55 -2.11
CA LEU A 12 9.13 23.79 -2.11
C LEU A 12 9.14 22.62 -3.10
N ILE A 13 8.00 21.95 -3.29
CA ILE A 13 7.89 20.73 -4.12
C ILE A 13 6.75 20.88 -5.14
N SER A 14 5.51 21.07 -4.69
CA SER A 14 4.34 21.21 -5.55
C SER A 14 3.19 21.94 -4.86
N THR A 15 2.24 22.46 -5.66
CA THR A 15 0.98 23.09 -5.23
C THR A 15 -0.18 22.10 -5.05
N ASN A 16 0.15 20.80 -4.93
CA ASN A 16 -0.82 19.72 -4.84
C ASN A 16 -0.77 18.97 -3.50
N VAL A 17 0.16 19.29 -2.61
CA VAL A 17 0.30 18.58 -1.34
C VAL A 17 -0.82 19.00 -0.39
N GLN A 18 -1.03 20.30 -0.20
CA GLN A 18 -1.97 20.82 0.78
C GLN A 18 -3.42 20.60 0.35
N ILE A 19 -3.73 20.69 -0.95
CA ILE A 19 -5.06 20.24 -1.43
C ILE A 19 -5.30 18.76 -1.11
N THR A 20 -4.29 17.90 -1.23
CA THR A 20 -4.43 16.48 -0.90
C THR A 20 -4.66 16.27 0.60
N VAL A 21 -3.99 17.04 1.46
CA VAL A 21 -4.23 17.01 2.91
C VAL A 21 -5.63 17.54 3.23
N LEU A 22 -6.08 18.60 2.57
CA LEU A 22 -7.41 19.18 2.77
C LEU A 22 -8.53 18.20 2.37
N LEU A 23 -8.39 17.51 1.23
CA LEU A 23 -9.30 16.44 0.77
C LEU A 23 -9.46 15.30 1.80
N ALA A 24 -8.51 15.18 2.72
CA ALA A 24 -8.48 14.18 3.78
C ALA A 24 -8.87 14.71 5.17
N SER A 25 -9.14 16.01 5.32
CA SER A 25 -9.23 16.70 6.61
C SER A 25 -10.54 17.48 6.76
N CYS A 26 -11.67 16.78 6.67
CA CYS A 26 -12.99 17.30 6.98
C CYS A 26 -13.89 16.22 7.61
N ASP A 27 -15.07 16.62 8.12
CA ASP A 27 -15.99 15.76 8.86
C ASP A 27 -16.40 14.52 8.06
N ALA A 28 -16.58 14.66 6.74
CA ALA A 28 -16.92 13.53 5.87
C ALA A 28 -15.90 12.38 5.93
N VAL A 29 -14.61 12.70 6.15
CA VAL A 29 -13.49 11.75 6.22
C VAL A 29 -13.18 11.32 7.65
N TYR A 30 -13.47 12.16 8.64
CA TYR A 30 -13.18 11.86 10.05
C TYR A 30 -14.33 11.16 10.77
N GLU A 31 -15.57 11.40 10.37
CA GLU A 31 -16.76 10.90 11.05
C GLU A 31 -17.88 10.47 10.08
N GLY A 32 -17.83 10.93 8.84
CA GLY A 32 -18.88 10.69 7.85
C GLY A 32 -18.76 9.39 7.05
N LYS A 33 -19.57 9.31 6.00
CA LYS A 33 -19.66 8.14 5.09
C LYS A 33 -18.35 7.83 4.34
N ASP A 34 -17.43 8.80 4.26
CA ASP A 34 -16.16 8.67 3.56
C ASP A 34 -15.01 8.43 4.52
N PHE A 35 -15.33 7.88 5.70
CA PHE A 35 -14.39 7.67 6.80
C PHE A 35 -13.09 7.03 6.34
N GLY A 36 -11.98 7.76 6.50
CA GLY A 36 -10.64 7.32 6.11
C GLY A 36 -10.36 7.29 4.60
N TYR A 37 -11.23 7.80 3.72
CA TYR A 37 -10.97 7.96 2.28
C TYR A 37 -10.49 9.39 1.96
N TYR A 38 -11.13 10.04 0.99
CA TYR A 38 -11.09 11.48 0.71
C TYR A 38 -12.48 11.95 0.27
N ASN A 39 -12.74 13.24 0.34
CA ASN A 39 -13.96 13.83 -0.20
C ASN A 39 -13.66 15.21 -0.81
N TRP A 40 -14.20 15.45 -2.01
CA TRP A 40 -14.11 16.74 -2.71
C TRP A 40 -14.88 17.87 -2.03
N ASP A 41 -15.93 17.56 -1.27
CA ASP A 41 -16.68 18.51 -0.44
C ASP A 41 -15.75 19.24 0.52
N CYS A 42 -14.70 18.57 1.06
CA CYS A 42 -13.69 19.21 1.90
C CYS A 42 -12.97 20.39 1.21
N VAL A 43 -12.91 20.42 -0.13
CA VAL A 43 -12.33 21.52 -0.89
C VAL A 43 -13.41 22.50 -1.34
N TYR A 44 -14.60 22.01 -1.71
CA TYR A 44 -15.69 22.87 -2.18
C TYR A 44 -16.29 23.75 -1.07
N GLU A 45 -16.23 23.32 0.19
CA GLU A 45 -16.62 24.12 1.36
C GLU A 45 -15.66 25.30 1.63
N HIS A 46 -14.48 25.29 0.99
CA HIS A 46 -13.45 26.31 1.12
C HIS A 46 -13.05 26.86 -0.26
N PRO A 47 -13.94 27.60 -0.95
CA PRO A 47 -13.63 28.18 -2.25
C PRO A 47 -12.47 29.17 -2.13
N MET A 48 -11.54 29.10 -3.09
CA MET A 48 -10.31 29.90 -3.12
C MET A 48 -10.40 31.01 -4.18
N GLU A 49 -11.55 31.67 -4.29
CA GLU A 49 -11.84 32.65 -5.35
C GLU A 49 -10.97 33.92 -5.22
N ASP A 50 -10.65 34.32 -4.00
CA ASP A 50 -9.84 35.52 -3.70
C ASP A 50 -8.32 35.27 -3.77
N ALA A 51 -7.90 34.03 -4.01
CA ALA A 51 -6.49 33.69 -3.99
C ALA A 51 -5.77 34.19 -5.26
N ALA A 52 -4.72 35.00 -5.08
CA ALA A 52 -4.00 35.64 -6.18
C ALA A 52 -3.35 34.65 -7.16
N ASP A 53 -2.84 33.52 -6.66
CA ASP A 53 -2.22 32.46 -7.46
C ASP A 53 -2.25 31.11 -6.71
N ASP A 54 -1.79 30.03 -7.37
CA ASP A 54 -1.76 28.68 -6.79
C ASP A 54 -0.86 28.54 -5.55
N SER A 55 0.13 29.43 -5.36
CA SER A 55 0.96 29.42 -4.16
C SER A 55 0.17 29.87 -2.93
N VAL A 56 -0.64 30.92 -3.09
CA VAL A 56 -1.55 31.42 -2.05
C VAL A 56 -2.64 30.39 -1.76
N ARG A 57 -3.21 29.76 -2.80
CA ARG A 57 -4.19 28.67 -2.65
C ARG A 57 -3.62 27.51 -1.85
N GLU A 58 -2.40 27.09 -2.15
CA GLU A 58 -1.75 25.99 -1.44
C GLU A 58 -1.49 26.34 0.03
N MET A 59 -0.98 27.54 0.32
CA MET A 59 -0.79 28.01 1.71
C MET A 59 -2.11 27.96 2.49
N GLU A 60 -3.18 28.53 1.92
CA GLU A 60 -4.46 28.67 2.61
C GLU A 60 -5.13 27.31 2.85
N ARG A 61 -5.11 26.40 1.86
CA ARG A 61 -5.55 25.01 2.05
C ARG A 61 -4.78 24.32 3.17
N GLY A 62 -3.47 24.55 3.23
CA GLY A 62 -2.63 24.00 4.28
C GLY A 62 -2.97 24.55 5.65
N ARG A 63 -3.31 25.84 5.75
CA ARG A 63 -3.76 26.48 6.99
C ARG A 63 -5.06 25.85 7.48
N ILE A 64 -6.05 25.72 6.60
CA ILE A 64 -7.36 25.13 6.91
C ILE A 64 -7.20 23.67 7.35
N ALA A 65 -6.50 22.86 6.56
CA ALA A 65 -6.31 21.44 6.88
C ALA A 65 -5.57 21.23 8.20
N ARG A 66 -4.52 22.02 8.48
CA ARG A 66 -3.79 21.94 9.75
C ARG A 66 -4.65 22.37 10.95
N ALA A 67 -5.47 23.40 10.81
CA ALA A 67 -6.41 23.81 11.85
C ALA A 67 -7.39 22.67 12.16
N TYR A 68 -8.00 22.09 11.12
CA TYR A 68 -8.91 20.95 11.28
C TYR A 68 -8.23 19.75 11.98
N ILE A 69 -7.02 19.37 11.55
CA ILE A 69 -6.28 18.26 12.18
C ILE A 69 -5.97 18.56 13.64
N ALA A 70 -5.57 19.80 13.96
CA ALA A 70 -5.28 20.22 15.34
C ALA A 70 -6.51 20.12 16.24
N ASP A 71 -7.68 20.46 15.73
CA ASP A 71 -8.95 20.36 16.46
C ASP A 71 -9.42 18.89 16.61
N HIS A 72 -8.89 17.97 15.80
CA HIS A 72 -9.29 16.56 15.74
C HIS A 72 -8.17 15.55 16.06
N LEU A 73 -7.14 15.96 16.81
CA LEU A 73 -6.00 15.08 17.15
C LEU A 73 -6.41 13.76 17.81
N GLY A 74 -7.48 13.75 18.61
CA GLY A 74 -7.99 12.54 19.26
C GLY A 74 -8.54 11.49 18.27
N ARG A 75 -9.02 11.93 17.10
CA ARG A 75 -9.53 11.05 16.03
C ARG A 75 -8.43 10.59 15.07
N LEU A 76 -7.32 11.30 15.02
CA LEU A 76 -6.24 11.03 14.08
C LEU A 76 -5.78 9.56 14.07
N PRO A 77 -5.59 8.87 15.22
CA PRO A 77 -5.17 7.47 15.21
C PRO A 77 -6.16 6.52 14.51
N ILE A 78 -7.46 6.69 14.75
CA ILE A 78 -8.48 5.82 14.16
C ILE A 78 -8.68 6.12 12.66
N VAL A 79 -8.59 7.40 12.27
CA VAL A 79 -8.66 7.81 10.86
C VAL A 79 -7.44 7.30 10.09
N THR A 80 -6.23 7.40 10.66
CA THR A 80 -5.01 6.85 10.08
C THR A 80 -5.10 5.32 9.94
N ALA A 81 -5.60 4.62 10.96
CA ALA A 81 -5.81 3.17 10.88
C ALA A 81 -6.82 2.81 9.78
N ALA A 82 -7.88 3.59 9.61
CA ALA A 82 -8.86 3.42 8.54
C ALA A 82 -8.26 3.64 7.14
N LYS A 83 -7.44 4.68 6.97
CA LYS A 83 -6.68 4.96 5.73
C LYS A 83 -5.77 3.78 5.36
N ILE A 84 -4.97 3.31 6.32
CA ILE A 84 -4.08 2.15 6.13
C ILE A 84 -4.90 0.90 5.84
N GLY A 85 -6.00 0.67 6.56
CA GLY A 85 -6.91 -0.45 6.35
C GLY A 85 -7.52 -0.46 4.95
N ARG A 86 -7.99 0.69 4.45
CA ARG A 86 -8.48 0.83 3.08
C ARG A 86 -7.38 0.53 2.07
N PHE A 87 -6.19 1.09 2.24
CA PHE A 87 -5.04 0.85 1.35
C PHE A 87 -4.59 -0.62 1.31
N LEU A 88 -4.65 -1.32 2.44
CA LEU A 88 -4.32 -2.73 2.53
C LEU A 88 -5.47 -3.64 2.05
N ASN A 89 -6.61 -3.07 1.65
CA ASN A 89 -7.84 -3.78 1.30
C ASN A 89 -8.37 -4.64 2.46
N LEU A 90 -8.27 -4.13 3.69
CA LEU A 90 -8.70 -4.79 4.93
C LEU A 90 -9.85 -4.06 5.64
N TYR A 91 -10.12 -2.81 5.27
CA TYR A 91 -11.21 -1.99 5.81
C TYR A 91 -12.06 -1.41 4.67
N MET A 92 -13.38 -1.43 4.82
CA MET A 92 -14.34 -1.02 3.78
C MET A 92 -14.00 -1.63 2.41
N VAL A 93 -13.87 -2.96 2.44
CA VAL A 93 -13.53 -3.83 1.31
C VAL A 93 -14.52 -3.65 0.16
N GLY A 94 -14.02 -3.28 -1.02
CA GLY A 94 -14.82 -3.12 -2.23
C GLY A 94 -15.35 -1.72 -2.43
N ASP A 95 -15.61 -0.97 -1.35
CA ASP A 95 -16.01 0.44 -1.38
C ASP A 95 -14.89 1.31 -1.93
N THR A 96 -13.65 1.12 -1.45
CA THR A 96 -12.49 1.89 -1.91
C THR A 96 -12.23 1.66 -3.41
N GLU A 97 -12.34 0.42 -3.87
CA GLU A 97 -12.18 0.03 -5.27
C GLU A 97 -13.29 0.57 -6.16
N GLU A 98 -14.54 0.47 -5.71
CA GLU A 98 -15.70 0.97 -6.44
C GLU A 98 -15.67 2.50 -6.56
N ARG A 99 -15.35 3.20 -5.48
CA ARG A 99 -15.18 4.66 -5.50
C ARG A 99 -14.03 5.07 -6.39
N SER A 100 -12.89 4.37 -6.31
CA SER A 100 -11.76 4.64 -7.19
C SER A 100 -12.11 4.35 -8.65
N ALA A 101 -12.91 3.32 -8.93
CA ALA A 101 -13.40 3.04 -10.28
C ALA A 101 -14.27 4.18 -10.83
N LEU A 102 -15.20 4.69 -10.03
CA LEU A 102 -16.11 5.77 -10.40
C LEU A 102 -15.41 7.13 -10.51
N GLN A 103 -14.51 7.45 -9.58
CA GLN A 103 -13.91 8.78 -9.45
C GLN A 103 -12.61 8.93 -10.26
N GLU A 104 -11.82 7.87 -10.41
CA GLU A 104 -10.54 7.89 -11.15
C GLU A 104 -10.67 7.24 -12.55
N GLY A 105 -11.88 6.81 -12.93
CA GLY A 105 -12.13 6.20 -14.24
C GLY A 105 -11.51 4.80 -14.42
N MET A 106 -11.14 4.12 -13.33
CA MET A 106 -10.68 2.74 -13.41
C MET A 106 -11.89 1.82 -13.68
N GLY A 107 -11.78 0.86 -14.60
CA GLY A 107 -12.88 -0.11 -14.78
C GLY A 107 -13.09 -0.93 -13.50
N TRP A 108 -14.33 -1.05 -13.01
CA TRP A 108 -14.67 -1.72 -11.74
C TRP A 108 -14.11 -3.16 -11.65
N VAL A 109 -14.11 -3.88 -12.77
CA VAL A 109 -13.54 -5.23 -12.87
C VAL A 109 -12.04 -5.23 -12.55
N PHE A 110 -11.28 -4.26 -13.05
CA PHE A 110 -9.84 -4.16 -12.80
C PHE A 110 -9.56 -3.84 -11.33
N ALA A 111 -10.31 -2.89 -10.75
CA ALA A 111 -10.16 -2.51 -9.35
C ALA A 111 -10.44 -3.70 -8.42
N ARG A 112 -11.53 -4.43 -8.67
CA ARG A 112 -11.90 -5.64 -7.90
C ARG A 112 -10.90 -6.79 -8.09
N THR A 113 -10.40 -6.98 -9.30
CA THR A 113 -9.43 -8.06 -9.59
C THR A 113 -8.10 -7.80 -8.88
N ALA A 114 -7.62 -6.55 -8.85
CA ALA A 114 -6.41 -6.16 -8.12
C ALA A 114 -6.53 -6.42 -6.61
N GLN A 115 -7.72 -6.19 -6.04
CA GLN A 115 -8.02 -6.51 -4.65
C GLN A 115 -7.92 -8.02 -4.37
N TYR A 116 -8.54 -8.87 -5.18
CA TYR A 116 -8.45 -10.32 -4.99
C TYR A 116 -7.03 -10.84 -5.19
N TYR A 117 -6.31 -10.31 -6.18
CA TYR A 117 -4.90 -10.64 -6.39
C TYR A 117 -4.06 -10.35 -5.14
N THR A 118 -4.28 -9.20 -4.50
CA THR A 118 -3.61 -8.83 -3.25
C THR A 118 -3.78 -9.89 -2.18
N TRP A 119 -5.02 -10.31 -1.92
CA TRP A 119 -5.30 -11.28 -0.86
C TRP A 119 -4.77 -12.67 -1.19
N LEU A 120 -4.81 -13.07 -2.45
CA LEU A 120 -4.25 -14.35 -2.89
C LEU A 120 -2.73 -14.40 -2.68
N VAL A 121 -2.01 -13.32 -3.01
CA VAL A 121 -0.55 -13.27 -2.95
C VAL A 121 -0.03 -12.98 -1.54
N ALA A 122 -0.79 -12.25 -0.72
CA ALA A 122 -0.39 -11.87 0.64
C ALA A 122 0.14 -13.01 1.52
N PRO A 123 -0.51 -14.19 1.65
CA PRO A 123 0.01 -15.28 2.47
C PRO A 123 1.34 -15.83 1.95
N PHE A 124 1.52 -15.90 0.63
CA PHE A 124 2.80 -16.29 0.02
C PHE A 124 3.88 -15.24 0.29
N ALA A 125 3.53 -13.95 0.20
CA ALA A 125 4.46 -12.87 0.50
C ALA A 125 4.95 -12.94 1.96
N VAL A 126 4.06 -13.21 2.91
CA VAL A 126 4.41 -13.44 4.31
C VAL A 126 5.34 -14.63 4.46
N ALA A 127 5.03 -15.77 3.82
CA ALA A 127 5.90 -16.96 3.84
C ALA A 127 7.30 -16.67 3.27
N GLY A 128 7.37 -15.92 2.16
CA GLY A 128 8.62 -15.50 1.54
C GLY A 128 9.44 -14.59 2.45
N ALA A 129 8.80 -13.60 3.08
CA ALA A 129 9.46 -12.72 4.03
C ALA A 129 10.01 -13.49 5.25
N VAL A 130 9.22 -14.41 5.82
CA VAL A 130 9.65 -15.29 6.91
C VAL A 130 10.85 -16.14 6.49
N TRP A 131 10.82 -16.70 5.27
CA TRP A 131 11.94 -17.48 4.75
C TRP A 131 13.22 -16.63 4.60
N VAL A 132 13.15 -15.46 3.97
CA VAL A 132 14.31 -14.53 3.84
C VAL A 132 14.88 -14.18 5.21
N ARG A 133 14.01 -13.92 6.20
CA ARG A 133 14.42 -13.61 7.57
C ARG A 133 15.12 -14.79 8.26
N ARG A 134 14.65 -16.03 8.01
CA ARG A 134 15.30 -17.26 8.49
C ARG A 134 16.68 -17.48 7.85
N GLN A 135 16.85 -17.06 6.59
CA GLN A 135 18.16 -17.05 5.90
C GLN A 135 19.10 -15.94 6.38
N ARG A 136 18.71 -15.14 7.38
CA ARG A 136 19.48 -14.00 7.92
C ARG A 136 19.88 -12.97 6.86
N ARG A 137 19.10 -12.86 5.77
CA ARG A 137 19.29 -11.84 4.74
C ARG A 137 18.49 -10.57 5.09
N PRO A 138 18.98 -9.38 4.70
CA PRO A 138 18.29 -8.13 4.99
C PRO A 138 16.96 -8.07 4.20
N LEU A 139 15.86 -7.80 4.90
CA LEU A 139 14.54 -7.57 4.31
C LEU A 139 14.29 -6.10 3.94
N SER A 140 15.14 -5.19 4.43
CA SER A 140 14.99 -3.74 4.22
C SER A 140 14.77 -3.31 2.76
N PRO A 141 15.48 -3.84 1.73
CA PRO A 141 15.24 -3.40 0.35
C PRO A 141 13.88 -3.83 -0.19
N LEU A 142 13.27 -4.89 0.36
CA LEU A 142 11.95 -5.37 -0.04
C LEU A 142 10.84 -4.67 0.73
N LEU A 143 11.08 -4.35 2.01
CA LEU A 143 10.11 -3.69 2.86
C LEU A 143 10.02 -2.19 2.61
N ALA A 144 11.11 -1.51 2.23
CA ALA A 144 11.09 -0.07 2.00
C ALA A 144 10.03 0.37 0.96
N PRO A 145 9.93 -0.24 -0.23
CA PRO A 145 8.88 0.09 -1.20
C PRO A 145 7.46 -0.28 -0.73
N MET A 146 7.31 -1.14 0.28
CA MET A 146 6.02 -1.45 0.91
C MET A 146 5.66 -0.44 2.00
N ILE A 147 6.62 -0.03 2.81
CA ILE A 147 6.40 0.85 3.97
C ILE A 147 6.17 2.29 3.54
N VAL A 148 6.95 2.80 2.58
CA VAL A 148 6.84 4.19 2.11
C VAL A 148 5.41 4.57 1.69
N PRO A 149 4.71 3.81 0.81
CA PRO A 149 3.34 4.17 0.43
C PRO A 149 2.34 4.04 1.59
N VAL A 150 2.55 3.13 2.54
CA VAL A 150 1.73 3.05 3.77
C VAL A 150 1.86 4.34 4.59
N LEU A 151 3.09 4.86 4.74
CA LEU A 151 3.33 6.13 5.44
C LEU A 151 2.73 7.33 4.69
N ILE A 152 2.80 7.33 3.36
CA ILE A 152 2.17 8.36 2.52
C ILE A 152 0.66 8.35 2.74
N VAL A 153 0.02 7.19 2.67
CA VAL A 153 -1.42 7.04 2.85
C VAL A 153 -1.87 7.37 4.28
N ALA A 154 -1.04 7.09 5.28
CA ALA A 154 -1.34 7.42 6.67
C ALA A 154 -1.61 8.93 6.87
N VAL A 155 -1.00 9.77 6.03
CA VAL A 155 -1.12 11.23 6.08
C VAL A 155 -2.07 11.78 5.00
N LEU A 156 -2.06 11.18 3.80
CA LEU A 156 -2.78 11.67 2.63
C LEU A 156 -4.08 10.88 2.41
N ILE A 157 -4.23 10.28 1.23
CA ILE A 157 -5.45 9.62 0.77
C ILE A 157 -5.13 8.18 0.33
N PRO A 158 -5.98 7.18 0.64
CA PRO A 158 -5.71 5.77 0.37
C PRO A 158 -6.10 5.37 -1.06
N LEU A 159 -5.54 6.04 -2.07
CA LEU A 159 -5.84 5.70 -3.46
C LEU A 159 -5.05 4.48 -3.95
N PRO A 160 -5.67 3.58 -4.75
CA PRO A 160 -4.99 2.41 -5.32
C PRO A 160 -3.73 2.73 -6.14
N ARG A 161 -3.70 3.90 -6.80
CA ARG A 161 -2.55 4.32 -7.63
C ARG A 161 -1.24 4.50 -6.85
N PHE A 162 -1.29 4.70 -5.53
CA PHE A 162 -0.08 4.80 -4.68
C PHE A 162 0.48 3.44 -4.26
N ARG A 163 -0.21 2.35 -4.59
CA ARG A 163 0.08 1.01 -4.11
C ARG A 163 1.06 0.22 -5.00
N VAL A 164 1.43 0.75 -6.17
CA VAL A 164 2.29 0.06 -7.14
C VAL A 164 3.57 -0.50 -6.51
N GLY A 165 4.29 0.30 -5.70
CA GLY A 165 5.49 -0.15 -5.01
C GLY A 165 5.25 -1.28 -4.01
N PHE A 166 4.11 -1.25 -3.32
CA PHE A 166 3.69 -2.29 -2.39
C PHE A 166 3.36 -3.59 -3.12
N ASP A 167 2.57 -3.50 -4.20
CA ASP A 167 2.11 -4.67 -4.97
C ASP A 167 3.26 -5.42 -5.64
N VAL A 168 4.23 -4.69 -6.21
CA VAL A 168 5.42 -5.30 -6.81
C VAL A 168 6.21 -6.09 -5.77
N MET A 169 6.44 -5.53 -4.58
CA MET A 169 7.18 -6.23 -3.53
C MET A 169 6.39 -7.39 -2.92
N LEU A 170 5.07 -7.27 -2.84
CA LEU A 170 4.19 -8.37 -2.45
C LEU A 170 4.34 -9.55 -3.42
N ALA A 171 4.34 -9.29 -4.73
CA ALA A 171 4.57 -10.31 -5.76
C ALA A 171 5.97 -10.92 -5.69
N VAL A 172 7.02 -10.11 -5.49
CA VAL A 172 8.40 -10.59 -5.35
C VAL A 172 8.53 -11.53 -4.15
N LEU A 173 8.02 -11.14 -2.98
CA LEU A 173 8.03 -11.98 -1.79
C LEU A 173 7.20 -13.27 -2.00
N GLY A 174 6.05 -13.17 -2.67
CA GLY A 174 5.26 -14.34 -3.04
C GLY A 174 6.02 -15.31 -3.94
N GLY A 175 6.73 -14.79 -4.94
CA GLY A 175 7.59 -15.57 -5.83
C GLY A 175 8.74 -16.28 -5.09
N ILE A 176 9.34 -15.62 -4.09
CA ILE A 176 10.35 -16.25 -3.22
C ILE A 176 9.77 -17.46 -2.48
N ALA A 177 8.55 -17.36 -1.94
CA ALA A 177 7.90 -18.48 -1.28
C ALA A 177 7.64 -19.66 -2.23
N VAL A 178 7.16 -19.37 -3.44
CA VAL A 178 6.93 -20.38 -4.48
C VAL A 178 8.24 -21.05 -4.88
N MET A 179 9.32 -20.30 -5.08
CA MET A 179 10.65 -20.82 -5.41
C MET A 179 11.20 -21.71 -4.29
N TRP A 180 11.01 -21.30 -3.04
CA TRP A 180 11.39 -22.11 -1.88
C TRP A 180 10.59 -23.43 -1.80
N ALA A 181 9.27 -23.38 -1.99
CA ALA A 181 8.43 -24.58 -2.01
C ALA A 181 8.83 -25.54 -3.15
N TRP A 182 9.12 -25.00 -4.32
CA TRP A 182 9.56 -25.76 -5.48
C TRP A 182 10.90 -26.48 -5.25
N THR A 183 11.91 -25.76 -4.76
CA THR A 183 13.25 -26.32 -4.50
C THR A 183 13.22 -27.38 -3.39
N THR A 184 12.45 -27.17 -2.34
CA THR A 184 12.27 -28.17 -1.27
C THR A 184 11.55 -29.42 -1.74
N TRP A 185 10.55 -29.27 -2.61
CA TRP A 185 9.85 -30.40 -3.21
C TRP A 185 10.75 -31.23 -4.14
N GLN A 186 11.59 -30.59 -4.96
CA GLN A 186 12.56 -31.29 -5.80
C GLN A 186 13.58 -32.10 -4.97
N ALA A 187 14.10 -31.52 -3.89
CA ALA A 187 15.05 -32.21 -3.01
C ALA A 187 14.44 -33.46 -2.33
N ARG A 188 13.16 -33.40 -1.94
CA ARG A 188 12.42 -34.55 -1.39
C ARG A 188 12.23 -35.65 -2.44
N ARG A 189 11.88 -35.28 -3.68
CA ARG A 189 11.75 -36.25 -4.76
C ARG A 189 13.05 -36.98 -5.09
N ALA A 190 14.18 -36.27 -5.07
CA ALA A 190 15.49 -36.88 -5.31
C ALA A 190 15.89 -37.89 -4.21
N THR A 191 15.50 -37.63 -2.96
CA THR A 191 15.78 -38.54 -1.83
C THR A 191 14.89 -39.78 -1.84
N ASP A 192 13.61 -39.65 -2.23
CA ASP A 192 12.71 -40.79 -2.38
C ASP A 192 13.18 -41.76 -3.48
N VAL A 193 13.57 -41.25 -4.66
CA VAL A 193 14.09 -42.09 -5.77
C VAL A 193 15.35 -42.86 -5.36
N GLY A 194 16.32 -42.19 -4.74
CA GLY A 194 17.55 -42.83 -4.28
C GLY A 194 17.40 -43.75 -3.06
N SER A 195 16.22 -43.78 -2.42
CA SER A 195 15.88 -44.76 -1.38
C SER A 195 15.24 -46.02 -1.97
N GLY A 196 14.46 -45.87 -3.05
CA GLY A 196 13.87 -46.98 -3.80
C GLY A 196 14.93 -47.86 -4.49
N GLU A 197 15.92 -47.25 -5.15
CA GLU A 197 17.02 -48.00 -5.78
C GLU A 197 17.88 -48.78 -4.77
N ARG A 198 17.98 -48.30 -3.53
CA ARG A 198 18.74 -48.95 -2.46
C ARG A 198 18.01 -50.13 -1.84
N HIS A 199 16.69 -50.16 -1.92
CA HIS A 199 15.87 -51.26 -1.41
C HIS A 199 15.82 -52.45 -2.39
N ASP A 200 15.95 -52.17 -3.69
CA ASP A 200 16.02 -53.19 -4.76
C ASP A 200 17.41 -53.85 -4.88
N ALA A 201 18.44 -53.22 -4.31
CA ALA A 201 19.78 -53.80 -4.19
C ALA A 201 19.88 -54.73 -2.96
N THR A 202 19.11 -55.83 -2.93
CA THR A 202 19.37 -56.92 -1.97
C THR A 202 20.68 -57.62 -2.34
N PRO A 203 21.62 -57.85 -1.40
CA PRO A 203 22.84 -58.60 -1.70
C PRO A 203 22.48 -60.05 -2.02
N GLU A 204 22.93 -60.57 -3.17
CA GLU A 204 22.91 -62.01 -3.42
C GLU A 204 23.66 -62.73 -2.28
N PRO A 205 23.08 -63.78 -1.68
CA PRO A 205 23.74 -64.52 -0.62
C PRO A 205 24.98 -65.19 -1.20
N SER A 206 26.16 -64.82 -0.69
CA SER A 206 27.42 -65.47 -1.00
C SER A 206 27.33 -66.96 -0.66
N ALA A 207 27.37 -67.81 -1.68
CA ALA A 207 27.45 -69.26 -1.54
C ALA A 207 28.76 -69.63 -0.82
N VAL A 208 28.62 -70.39 0.26
CA VAL A 208 29.71 -71.10 0.97
C VAL A 208 29.77 -72.52 0.44
#